data_AF-A0A957YDW8-F1
#
_entry.id   AF-A0A957YDW8-F1
#
_cell.length_a   1.000
_cell.length_b   1.000
_cell.length_c   1.000
_cell.angle_alpha   90.00
_cell.angle_beta   90.00
_cell.angle_gamma   90.00
#
_symmetry.space_group_name_H-M   'P 1'
#
loop_
_entity.id
_entity.type
_entity.pdbx_description
1 polymer ?
#
loop_
_entity_poly.entity_id
_entity_poly.type
_entity_poly.pdbx_seq_one_letter_code
_entity_poly.pdbx_strand_id
1 'polypeptide(L)'
;MDNQDINKLLENHSLKFEFTIRNLDLSPVFFPTPDNLERENKILRRLLDWVQKYSECGDRTTMELEGYAFPPIDPDISPENDWYRFEQWMQGNPIRQKLKEQLAPYYTLKNPEHLTDEEIIMELQTISEHLAKIGVAIDVLEDVPLRLVYDYLLEAVEDEFDIIEEGFWHLGGCSGYCPGCFQRPWCEPGCQSCWSEDEEAGKMVLIDSVKNYVSASPISLSILQKFQAETDREFEEFEQNYGEQDILIDPLAFNFDDEDEIPF
;
A
#
# COMPACT_ATOMS: atom_id res chain seq x y z
N MET A 1 -21.95 24.30 11.09
CA MET A 1 -20.56 24.76 10.95
C MET A 1 -20.45 26.02 11.78
N ASP A 2 -19.77 25.90 12.91
CA ASP A 2 -19.57 27.05 13.81
C ASP A 2 -18.38 27.91 13.32
N ASN A 3 -18.11 29.03 13.99
CA ASN A 3 -17.01 29.89 13.62
C ASN A 3 -15.64 29.20 13.76
N GLN A 4 -15.51 28.19 14.62
CA GLN A 4 -14.27 27.45 14.81
C GLN A 4 -14.02 26.53 13.61
N ASP A 5 -15.05 25.86 13.10
CA ASP A 5 -14.97 25.06 11.87
C ASP A 5 -14.59 25.90 10.65
N ILE A 6 -15.20 27.09 10.51
CA ILE A 6 -14.86 28.02 9.42
C ILE A 6 -13.41 28.45 9.51
N ASN A 7 -12.90 28.76 10.70
CA ASN A 7 -11.51 29.15 10.90
C ASN A 7 -10.55 28.01 10.54
N LYS A 8 -10.85 26.76 10.94
CA LYS A 8 -10.05 25.57 10.59
C LYS A 8 -9.98 25.36 9.07
N LEU A 9 -11.12 25.53 8.39
CA LEU A 9 -11.18 25.40 6.93
C LEU A 9 -10.38 26.50 6.22
N LEU A 10 -10.47 27.75 6.68
CA LEU A 10 -9.69 28.86 6.12
C LEU A 10 -8.18 28.66 6.32
N GLU A 11 -7.77 28.21 7.51
CA GLU A 11 -6.38 27.83 7.77
C GLU A 11 -5.92 26.72 6.83
N ASN A 12 -6.72 25.66 6.65
CA ASN A 12 -6.42 24.56 5.75
C ASN A 12 -6.14 25.03 4.31
N HIS A 13 -7.05 25.86 3.78
CA HIS A 13 -6.89 26.43 2.45
C HIS A 13 -5.65 27.32 2.35
N SER A 14 -5.37 28.13 3.37
CA SER A 14 -4.17 28.96 3.42
C SER A 14 -2.89 28.10 3.40
N LEU A 15 -2.82 27.06 4.23
CA LEU A 15 -1.66 26.17 4.30
C LEU A 15 -1.42 25.44 2.98
N LYS A 16 -2.48 24.92 2.32
CA LYS A 16 -2.36 24.31 0.99
C LYS A 16 -1.89 25.30 -0.08
N PHE A 17 -2.38 26.54 -0.01
CA PHE A 17 -1.99 27.60 -0.96
C PHE A 17 -0.50 27.98 -0.82
N GLU A 18 0.08 27.89 0.38
CA GLU A 18 1.52 28.12 0.60
C GLU A 18 2.41 27.16 -0.20
N PHE A 19 2.01 25.90 -0.38
CA PHE A 19 2.74 24.94 -1.24
C PHE A 19 2.63 25.34 -2.72
N THR A 20 1.45 25.79 -3.16
CA THR A 20 1.25 26.30 -4.53
C THR A 20 2.16 27.51 -4.82
N ILE A 21 2.28 28.46 -3.88
CA ILE A 21 3.19 29.62 -4.01
C ILE A 21 4.65 29.17 -4.20
N ARG A 22 5.04 28.07 -3.54
CA ARG A 22 6.40 27.48 -3.62
C ARG A 22 6.60 26.56 -4.83
N ASN A 23 5.58 26.40 -5.67
CA ASN A 23 5.58 25.45 -6.80
C ASN A 23 5.87 23.99 -6.35
N LEU A 24 5.37 23.62 -5.17
CA LEU A 24 5.42 22.26 -4.66
C LEU A 24 4.03 21.63 -4.79
N ASP A 25 3.94 20.52 -5.54
CA ASP A 25 2.72 19.73 -5.59
C ASP A 25 2.58 18.93 -4.29
N LEU A 26 1.52 19.17 -3.54
CA LEU A 26 1.28 18.51 -2.26
C LEU A 26 0.79 17.06 -2.43
N SER A 27 0.19 16.73 -3.57
CA SER A 27 -0.49 15.45 -3.79
C SER A 27 0.33 14.16 -3.54
N PRO A 28 1.65 14.11 -3.80
CA PRO A 28 2.38 12.86 -3.69
C PRO A 28 3.01 12.63 -2.30
N VAL A 29 3.02 13.64 -1.42
CA VAL A 29 3.65 13.57 -0.07
C VAL A 29 2.65 13.75 1.07
N PHE A 30 1.36 13.87 0.76
CA PHE A 30 0.34 14.20 1.75
C PHE A 30 -1.00 13.56 1.41
N PHE A 31 -1.56 12.83 2.37
CA PHE A 31 -2.89 12.24 2.28
C PHE A 31 -3.94 13.08 3.04
N PRO A 32 -4.99 13.59 2.35
CA PRO A 32 -6.03 14.37 3.00
C PRO A 32 -6.81 13.59 4.07
N THR A 33 -7.13 14.26 5.18
CA THR A 33 -8.03 13.72 6.23
C THR A 33 -9.21 14.68 6.40
N PRO A 34 -10.14 14.73 5.42
CA PRO A 34 -11.19 15.76 5.36
C PRO A 34 -12.12 15.74 6.58
N ASP A 35 -12.29 14.58 7.22
CA ASP A 35 -13.12 14.43 8.41
C ASP A 35 -12.44 14.96 9.68
N ASN A 36 -11.16 15.34 9.62
CA ASN A 36 -10.40 15.91 10.73
C ASN A 36 -9.45 17.03 10.27
N LEU A 37 -10.02 18.20 9.99
CA LEU A 37 -9.28 19.40 9.55
C LEU A 37 -8.20 19.85 10.55
N GLU A 38 -8.37 19.60 11.85
CA GLU A 38 -7.38 20.00 12.85
C GLU A 38 -6.11 19.15 12.76
N ARG A 39 -6.27 17.83 12.62
CA ARG A 39 -5.16 16.92 12.34
C ARG A 39 -4.49 17.29 11.02
N GLU A 40 -5.29 17.56 9.99
CA GLU A 40 -4.78 17.95 8.69
C GLU A 40 -3.93 19.23 8.75
N ASN A 41 -4.45 20.29 9.38
CA ASN A 41 -3.73 21.55 9.54
C ASN A 41 -2.43 21.39 10.34
N LYS A 42 -2.42 20.52 11.36
CA LYS A 42 -1.22 20.19 12.14
C LYS A 42 -0.14 19.54 11.24
N ILE A 43 -0.53 18.59 10.40
CA ILE A 43 0.39 17.92 9.46
C ILE A 43 0.92 18.93 8.45
N LEU A 44 0.05 19.73 7.83
CA LEU A 44 0.44 20.75 6.85
C LEU A 44 1.40 21.80 7.43
N ARG A 45 1.18 22.25 8.68
CA ARG A 45 2.10 23.15 9.38
C ARG A 45 3.47 22.50 9.57
N ARG A 46 3.52 21.26 10.03
CA ARG A 46 4.77 20.51 10.23
C ARG A 46 5.51 20.33 8.90
N LEU A 47 4.79 20.02 7.81
CA LEU A 47 5.38 19.87 6.49
C LEU A 47 5.90 21.21 5.94
N LEU A 48 5.19 22.33 6.11
CA LEU A 48 5.69 23.66 5.73
C LEU A 48 6.93 24.07 6.53
N ASP A 49 6.96 23.76 7.83
CA ASP A 49 8.13 23.99 8.67
C ASP A 49 9.36 23.21 8.15
N TRP A 50 9.17 21.94 7.80
CA TRP A 50 10.19 21.12 7.15
C TRP A 50 10.67 21.68 5.80
N VAL A 51 9.74 22.10 4.92
CA VAL A 51 10.07 22.73 3.63
C VAL A 51 10.90 24.00 3.82
N GLN A 52 10.49 24.85 4.76
CA GLN A 52 11.21 26.07 5.09
C GLN A 52 12.60 25.73 5.62
N LYS A 53 12.68 24.77 6.54
CA LYS A 53 13.95 24.37 7.15
C LYS A 53 14.92 23.76 6.15
N TYR A 54 14.44 22.88 5.28
CA TYR A 54 15.25 22.31 4.20
C TYR A 54 15.78 23.39 3.26
N SER A 55 14.98 24.42 2.98
CA SER A 55 15.42 25.54 2.15
C SER A 55 16.51 26.40 2.82
N GLU A 56 16.60 26.39 4.15
CA GLU A 56 17.65 27.07 4.92
C GLU A 56 18.91 26.23 5.06
N CYS A 57 18.76 24.93 5.34
CA CYS A 57 19.86 24.00 5.57
C CYS A 57 20.52 23.52 4.27
N GLY A 58 19.73 23.28 3.23
CA GLY A 58 20.17 22.83 1.90
C GLY A 58 20.42 21.33 1.76
N ASP A 59 20.63 20.60 2.86
CA ASP A 59 20.87 19.16 2.85
C ASP A 59 20.36 18.44 4.11
N ARG A 60 20.17 17.12 3.99
CA ARG A 60 19.77 16.21 5.05
C ARG A 60 20.67 16.26 6.28
N THR A 61 21.99 16.19 6.10
CA THR A 61 22.94 16.13 7.23
C THR A 61 22.78 17.35 8.15
N THR A 62 22.62 18.53 7.58
CA THR A 62 22.41 19.77 8.35
C THR A 62 21.04 19.77 9.04
N MET A 63 19.99 19.29 8.38
CA MET A 63 18.67 19.16 9.00
C MET A 63 18.66 18.20 10.20
N GLU A 64 19.29 17.03 10.07
CA GLU A 64 19.39 16.05 11.15
C GLU A 64 20.13 16.61 12.37
N LEU A 65 21.22 17.37 12.15
CA LEU A 65 21.95 18.06 13.23
C LEU A 65 21.08 19.09 13.97
N GLU A 66 20.05 19.61 13.33
CA GLU A 66 19.08 20.53 13.93
C GLU A 66 17.82 19.83 14.47
N GLY A 67 17.84 18.49 14.56
CA GLY A 67 16.77 17.68 15.15
C GLY A 67 15.67 17.27 14.17
N TYR A 68 15.83 17.56 12.88
CA TYR A 68 14.89 17.15 11.84
C TYR A 68 15.34 15.83 11.22
N ALA A 69 15.02 14.71 11.87
CA ALA A 69 15.48 13.38 11.45
C ALA A 69 14.50 12.62 10.54
N PHE A 70 13.19 12.89 10.63
CA PHE A 70 12.15 12.12 9.95
C PHE A 70 11.17 13.03 9.20
N PRO A 71 11.26 13.11 7.86
CA PRO A 71 10.36 13.93 7.05
C PRO A 71 8.89 13.55 7.29
N PRO A 72 7.98 14.53 7.50
CA PRO A 72 6.58 14.26 7.80
C PRO A 72 5.77 14.07 6.50
N ILE A 73 6.23 13.18 5.61
CA ILE A 73 5.56 12.87 4.35
C ILE A 73 4.73 11.58 4.47
N ASP A 74 3.76 11.43 3.58
CA ASP A 74 2.88 10.26 3.51
C ASP A 74 3.02 9.53 2.15
N PRO A 75 2.91 8.18 2.11
CA PRO A 75 2.99 7.28 3.26
C PRO A 75 4.35 7.36 3.96
N ASP A 76 4.35 7.11 5.27
CA ASP A 76 5.54 6.89 6.11
C ASP A 76 6.06 5.47 5.84
N ILE A 77 7.05 5.35 4.96
CA ILE A 77 7.56 4.05 4.49
C ILE A 77 8.70 3.59 5.39
N SER A 78 9.71 4.45 5.53
CA SER A 78 10.92 4.22 6.30
C SER A 78 11.77 5.49 6.25
N PRO A 79 12.57 5.78 7.29
CA PRO A 79 13.37 7.00 7.36
C PRO A 79 14.19 7.32 6.10
N GLU A 80 14.89 6.32 5.53
CA GLU A 80 15.73 6.50 4.34
C GLU A 80 14.90 6.82 3.09
N ASN A 81 13.85 6.02 2.82
CA ASN A 81 12.97 6.27 1.68
C ASN A 81 12.18 7.58 1.80
N ASP A 82 11.79 7.97 3.02
CA ASP A 82 11.05 9.20 3.23
C ASP A 82 11.95 10.43 3.02
N TRP A 83 13.21 10.34 3.41
CA TRP A 83 14.22 11.33 3.03
C TRP A 83 14.41 11.43 1.53
N TYR A 84 14.67 10.30 0.88
CA TYR A 84 14.85 10.25 -0.57
C TYR A 84 13.66 10.88 -1.29
N ARG A 85 12.43 10.48 -0.96
CA ARG A 85 11.19 11.02 -1.53
C ARG A 85 11.03 12.51 -1.23
N PHE A 86 11.29 12.94 0.00
CA PHE A 86 11.23 14.36 0.36
C PHE A 86 12.21 15.21 -0.47
N GLU A 87 13.46 14.76 -0.64
CA GLU A 87 14.46 15.48 -1.44
C GLU A 87 14.08 15.51 -2.94
N GLN A 88 13.63 14.40 -3.51
CA GLN A 88 13.13 14.35 -4.88
C GLN A 88 11.95 15.31 -5.08
N TRP A 89 11.01 15.33 -4.15
CA TRP A 89 9.88 16.24 -4.17
C TRP A 89 10.30 17.71 -4.09
N MET A 90 11.23 18.05 -3.20
CA MET A 90 11.79 19.40 -3.07
C MET A 90 12.52 19.88 -4.34
N GLN A 91 13.07 18.95 -5.12
CA GLN A 91 13.71 19.22 -6.41
C GLN A 91 12.71 19.28 -7.59
N GLY A 92 11.43 18.97 -7.35
CA GLY A 92 10.40 18.88 -8.40
C GLY A 92 10.50 17.62 -9.26
N ASN A 93 11.22 16.60 -8.79
CA ASN A 93 11.31 15.30 -9.45
C ASN A 93 10.10 14.43 -9.07
N PRO A 94 9.68 13.50 -9.95
CA PRO A 94 8.62 12.56 -9.61
C PRO A 94 9.07 11.65 -8.47
N ILE A 95 8.19 11.43 -7.50
CA ILE A 95 8.40 10.48 -6.39
C ILE A 95 7.54 9.22 -6.52
N ARG A 96 6.62 9.24 -7.49
CA ARG A 96 5.80 8.11 -7.91
C ARG A 96 5.86 8.02 -9.43
N GLN A 97 5.89 6.79 -9.95
CA GLN A 97 5.91 6.53 -11.39
C GLN A 97 5.20 5.22 -11.68
N LYS A 98 4.71 5.07 -12.91
CA LYS A 98 4.23 3.76 -13.34
C LYS A 98 5.38 2.76 -13.32
N LEU A 99 5.13 1.55 -12.83
CA LEU A 99 6.18 0.55 -12.71
C LEU A 99 6.83 0.23 -14.06
N LYS A 100 6.07 0.21 -15.16
CA LYS A 100 6.61 0.04 -16.52
C LYS A 100 7.62 1.11 -16.94
N GLU A 101 7.51 2.33 -16.41
CA GLU A 101 8.40 3.46 -16.70
C GLU A 101 9.71 3.35 -15.92
N GLN A 102 9.69 2.60 -14.81
CA GLN A 102 10.85 2.27 -14.00
C GLN A 102 11.63 1.06 -14.53
N LEU A 103 11.00 0.23 -15.38
CA LEU A 103 11.68 -0.87 -16.07
C LEU A 103 12.80 -0.36 -16.98
N ALA A 104 13.70 -1.25 -17.39
CA ALA A 104 14.82 -0.88 -18.25
C ALA A 104 14.33 -0.15 -19.52
N PRO A 105 14.96 0.97 -19.96
CA PRO A 105 14.45 1.84 -21.03
C PRO A 105 14.16 1.19 -22.40
N TYR A 106 14.68 -0.02 -22.63
CA TYR A 106 14.54 -0.77 -23.88
C TYR A 106 13.75 -2.06 -23.72
N TYR A 107 13.24 -2.33 -22.52
CA TYR A 107 12.46 -3.51 -22.25
C TYR A 107 11.00 -3.25 -22.62
N THR A 108 10.43 -4.14 -23.43
CA THR A 108 9.04 -4.07 -23.87
C THR A 108 8.38 -5.39 -23.51
N LEU A 109 7.29 -5.30 -22.75
CA LEU A 109 6.46 -6.43 -22.38
C LEU A 109 5.87 -7.08 -23.63
N LYS A 110 5.97 -8.41 -23.70
CA LYS A 110 5.48 -9.19 -24.83
C LYS A 110 3.98 -9.47 -24.69
N ASN A 111 3.27 -9.56 -25.82
CA ASN A 111 1.85 -9.93 -25.81
C ASN A 111 1.70 -11.42 -25.41
N PRO A 112 0.93 -11.75 -24.35
CA PRO A 112 0.76 -13.13 -23.86
C PRO A 112 0.18 -14.10 -24.89
N GLU A 113 -0.67 -13.63 -25.80
CA GLU A 113 -1.31 -14.46 -26.83
C GLU A 113 -0.30 -15.04 -27.83
N HIS A 114 0.89 -14.46 -27.92
CA HIS A 114 1.93 -14.86 -28.85
C HIS A 114 3.06 -15.68 -28.21
N LEU A 115 2.95 -16.01 -26.92
CA LEU A 115 3.98 -16.72 -26.19
C LEU A 115 3.58 -18.16 -25.89
N THR A 116 4.52 -19.10 -26.05
CA THR A 116 4.40 -20.45 -25.49
C THR A 116 4.57 -20.45 -23.97
N ASP A 117 4.29 -21.57 -23.31
CA ASP A 117 4.45 -21.68 -21.85
C ASP A 117 5.91 -21.54 -21.43
N GLU A 118 6.85 -22.08 -22.21
CA GLU A 118 8.29 -21.89 -21.99
C GLU A 118 8.71 -20.43 -22.18
N GLU A 119 8.13 -19.73 -23.16
CA GLU A 119 8.40 -18.30 -23.37
C GLU A 119 7.84 -17.44 -22.25
N ILE A 120 6.67 -17.80 -21.68
CA ILE A 120 6.11 -17.15 -20.48
C ILE A 120 7.06 -17.31 -19.28
N ILE A 121 7.62 -18.50 -19.07
CA ILE A 121 8.60 -18.72 -17.98
C ILE A 121 9.80 -17.79 -18.13
N MET A 122 10.40 -17.74 -19.33
CA MET A 122 11.55 -16.87 -19.59
C MET A 122 11.20 -15.38 -19.45
N GLU A 123 10.02 -14.99 -19.89
CA GLU A 123 9.56 -13.61 -19.79
C GLU A 123 9.36 -13.20 -18.33
N LEU A 124 8.71 -14.04 -17.52
CA LEU A 124 8.53 -13.80 -16.08
C LEU A 124 9.86 -13.68 -15.34
N GLN A 125 10.83 -14.53 -15.67
CA GLN A 125 12.19 -14.42 -15.11
C GLN A 125 12.83 -13.07 -15.47
N THR A 126 12.72 -12.67 -16.74
CA THR A 126 13.24 -11.39 -17.22
C THR A 126 12.58 -10.20 -16.51
N ILE A 127 11.26 -10.21 -16.38
CA ILE A 127 10.51 -9.19 -15.63
C ILE A 127 10.98 -9.15 -14.17
N SER A 128 11.05 -10.30 -13.51
CA SER A 128 11.49 -10.41 -12.12
C SER A 128 12.88 -9.81 -11.91
N GLU A 129 13.83 -10.10 -12.81
CA GLU A 129 15.17 -9.50 -12.76
C GLU A 129 15.18 -7.98 -12.99
N HIS A 130 14.27 -7.46 -13.81
CA HIS A 130 14.13 -6.02 -14.02
C HIS A 130 13.48 -5.33 -12.81
N LEU A 131 12.43 -5.92 -12.25
CA LEU A 131 11.77 -5.44 -11.04
C LEU A 131 12.70 -5.45 -9.83
N ALA A 132 13.49 -6.51 -9.65
CA ALA A 132 14.42 -6.62 -8.53
C ALA A 132 15.48 -5.49 -8.54
N LYS A 133 15.88 -5.00 -9.71
CA LYS A 133 16.84 -3.88 -9.85
C LYS A 133 16.28 -2.54 -9.40
N ILE A 134 14.96 -2.41 -9.32
CA ILE A 134 14.25 -1.20 -8.87
C ILE A 134 13.55 -1.41 -7.53
N GLY A 135 13.98 -2.42 -6.76
CA GLY A 135 13.41 -2.69 -5.44
C GLY A 135 11.96 -3.21 -5.49
N VAL A 136 11.59 -4.00 -6.51
CA VAL A 136 10.26 -4.62 -6.60
C VAL A 136 10.40 -6.13 -6.72
N ALA A 137 9.69 -6.87 -5.87
CA ALA A 137 9.66 -8.33 -5.85
C ALA A 137 8.26 -8.83 -6.22
N ILE A 138 8.20 -9.96 -6.94
CA ILE A 138 6.94 -10.65 -7.22
C ILE A 138 6.72 -11.66 -6.10
N ASP A 139 5.61 -11.54 -5.37
CA ASP A 139 5.32 -12.32 -4.18
C ASP A 139 3.95 -13.01 -4.28
N VAL A 140 3.82 -13.82 -5.33
CA VAL A 140 2.61 -14.60 -5.63
C VAL A 140 2.81 -16.05 -5.24
N LEU A 141 1.70 -16.76 -4.98
CA LEU A 141 1.76 -18.17 -4.59
C LEU A 141 2.34 -19.06 -5.70
N GLU A 142 3.24 -19.98 -5.33
CA GLU A 142 3.99 -20.83 -6.27
C GLU A 142 3.08 -21.71 -7.16
N ASP A 143 1.93 -22.13 -6.64
CA ASP A 143 1.00 -23.01 -7.34
C ASP A 143 0.10 -22.27 -8.35
N VAL A 144 0.18 -20.94 -8.42
CA VAL A 144 -0.62 -20.14 -9.36
C VAL A 144 -0.07 -20.34 -10.78
N PRO A 145 -0.93 -20.66 -11.77
CA PRO A 145 -0.52 -20.79 -13.15
C PRO A 145 0.26 -19.57 -13.66
N LEU A 146 1.44 -19.79 -14.22
CA LEU A 146 2.36 -18.72 -14.64
C LEU A 146 1.75 -17.73 -15.63
N ARG A 147 0.84 -18.18 -16.50
CA ARG A 147 0.11 -17.28 -17.39
C ARG A 147 -0.78 -16.30 -16.63
N LEU A 148 -1.43 -16.71 -15.54
CA LEU A 148 -2.19 -15.81 -14.68
C LEU A 148 -1.28 -14.81 -13.96
N VAL A 149 -0.11 -15.27 -13.50
CA VAL A 149 0.89 -14.37 -12.92
C VAL A 149 1.34 -13.34 -13.94
N TYR A 150 1.58 -13.75 -15.18
CA TYR A 150 1.96 -12.86 -16.26
C TYR A 150 0.86 -11.85 -16.60
N ASP A 151 -0.39 -12.29 -16.74
CA ASP A 151 -1.53 -11.40 -16.97
C ASP A 151 -1.67 -10.36 -15.85
N TYR A 152 -1.55 -10.79 -14.58
CA TYR A 152 -1.52 -9.89 -13.43
C TYR A 152 -0.41 -8.84 -13.54
N LEU A 153 0.81 -9.25 -13.91
CA LEU A 153 1.93 -8.31 -14.03
C LEU A 153 1.72 -7.29 -15.15
N LEU A 154 1.07 -7.66 -16.27
CA LEU A 154 0.73 -6.72 -17.33
C LEU A 154 -0.24 -5.62 -16.86
N GLU A 155 -1.11 -5.93 -15.89
CA GLU A 155 -1.96 -4.94 -15.24
C GLU A 155 -1.17 -4.15 -14.20
N ALA A 156 -0.45 -4.83 -13.29
CA ALA A 156 0.28 -4.21 -12.19
C ALA A 156 1.37 -3.25 -12.64
N VAL A 157 2.01 -3.49 -13.80
CA VAL A 157 3.03 -2.58 -14.33
C VAL A 157 2.47 -1.21 -14.78
N GLU A 158 1.15 -1.10 -14.95
CA GLU A 158 0.48 0.16 -15.27
C GLU A 158 0.16 1.01 -14.03
N ASP A 159 0.27 0.45 -12.83
CA ASP A 159 0.03 1.12 -11.57
C ASP A 159 1.21 2.01 -11.15
N GLU A 160 0.91 3.08 -10.40
CA GLU A 160 1.90 4.03 -9.88
C GLU A 160 2.39 3.64 -8.49
N PHE A 161 3.70 3.44 -8.37
CA PHE A 161 4.39 3.10 -7.12
C PHE A 161 5.31 4.22 -6.67
N ASP A 162 5.48 4.36 -5.36
CA ASP A 162 6.54 5.19 -4.78
C ASP A 162 7.92 4.65 -5.17
N ILE A 163 8.79 5.56 -5.59
CA ILE A 163 10.19 5.26 -5.85
C ILE A 163 10.89 5.14 -4.52
N ILE A 164 11.56 4.01 -4.30
CA ILE A 164 12.32 3.74 -3.08
C ILE A 164 13.81 3.64 -3.40
N GLU A 165 14.63 4.07 -2.45
CA GLU A 165 16.08 3.94 -2.49
C GLU A 165 16.52 2.59 -1.88
N GLU A 166 15.85 2.16 -0.81
CA GLU A 166 16.17 0.93 -0.09
C GLU A 166 14.93 0.07 0.17
N GLY A 167 15.14 -1.26 0.27
CA GLY A 167 14.08 -2.22 0.54
C GLY A 167 13.38 -2.76 -0.72
N PHE A 168 12.21 -3.36 -0.54
CA PHE A 168 11.43 -3.96 -1.61
C PHE A 168 9.93 -3.69 -1.46
N TRP A 169 9.28 -3.31 -2.56
CA TRP A 169 7.85 -3.47 -2.73
C TRP A 169 7.52 -4.91 -3.12
N HIS A 170 6.45 -5.46 -2.57
CA HIS A 170 5.98 -6.80 -2.88
C HIS A 170 4.71 -6.73 -3.73
N LEU A 171 4.79 -7.23 -4.97
CA LEU A 171 3.63 -7.43 -5.84
C LEU A 171 2.96 -8.74 -5.45
N GLY A 172 2.12 -8.64 -4.41
CA GLY A 172 1.46 -9.79 -3.81
C GLY A 172 0.15 -10.22 -4.46
N GLY A 173 -0.39 -9.45 -5.40
CA GLY A 173 -1.63 -9.80 -6.13
C GLY A 173 -2.89 -9.98 -5.28
N CYS A 174 -2.89 -9.53 -4.03
CA CYS A 174 -3.99 -9.66 -3.09
C CYS A 174 -4.51 -8.26 -2.68
N SER A 175 -5.76 -7.96 -3.01
CA SER A 175 -6.44 -6.73 -2.62
C SER A 175 -7.26 -6.84 -1.32
N GLY A 176 -7.30 -8.04 -0.73
CA GLY A 176 -8.23 -8.39 0.36
C GLY A 176 -9.65 -8.74 -0.12
N TYR A 177 -9.99 -8.54 -1.40
CA TYR A 177 -11.29 -8.89 -1.97
C TYR A 177 -11.19 -10.19 -2.79
N CYS A 178 -11.58 -11.32 -2.18
CA CYS A 178 -11.40 -12.64 -2.80
C CYS A 178 -12.17 -12.83 -4.13
N PRO A 179 -13.43 -12.41 -4.30
CA PRO A 179 -14.17 -12.65 -5.54
C PRO A 179 -13.49 -12.09 -6.81
N GLY A 180 -12.69 -11.02 -6.66
CA GLY A 180 -11.90 -10.41 -7.73
C GLY A 180 -10.44 -10.89 -7.81
N CYS A 181 -9.99 -11.76 -6.91
CA CYS A 181 -8.58 -12.13 -6.78
C CYS A 181 -8.21 -13.31 -7.71
N PHE A 182 -7.18 -13.14 -8.54
CA PHE A 182 -6.71 -14.21 -9.44
C PHE A 182 -6.06 -15.39 -8.69
N GLN A 183 -5.62 -15.18 -7.45
CA GLN A 183 -4.99 -16.22 -6.61
C GLN A 183 -5.99 -16.94 -5.71
N ARG A 184 -7.28 -16.55 -5.72
CA ARG A 184 -8.30 -17.06 -4.80
C ARG A 184 -8.32 -18.59 -4.64
N PRO A 185 -8.25 -19.39 -5.72
CA PRO A 185 -8.27 -20.86 -5.60
C PRO A 185 -7.04 -21.48 -4.95
N TRP A 186 -5.96 -20.72 -4.83
CA TRP A 186 -4.67 -21.19 -4.35
C TRP A 186 -4.30 -20.60 -2.99
N CYS A 187 -4.95 -19.52 -2.55
CA CYS A 187 -4.69 -18.92 -1.24
C CYS A 187 -5.64 -19.43 -0.15
N GLU A 188 -5.14 -19.52 1.07
CA GLU A 188 -5.89 -20.02 2.23
C GLU A 188 -7.15 -19.18 2.51
N PRO A 189 -7.08 -17.84 2.64
CA PRO A 189 -8.28 -17.02 2.84
C PRO A 189 -9.28 -17.18 1.68
N GLY A 190 -8.80 -17.26 0.44
CA GLY A 190 -9.65 -17.43 -0.74
C GLY A 190 -10.43 -18.74 -0.77
N CYS A 191 -9.89 -19.79 -0.13
CA CYS A 191 -10.47 -21.12 -0.01
C CYS A 191 -11.27 -21.34 1.27
N GLN A 192 -11.29 -20.38 2.20
CA GLN A 192 -11.96 -20.50 3.49
C GLN A 192 -13.03 -19.42 3.71
N SER A 193 -12.88 -18.23 3.13
CA SER A 193 -13.83 -17.14 3.29
C SER A 193 -15.02 -17.26 2.34
N CYS A 194 -16.22 -17.31 2.91
CA CYS A 194 -17.47 -17.27 2.16
C CYS A 194 -17.92 -15.82 1.97
N TRP A 195 -18.03 -15.38 0.72
CA TRP A 195 -18.48 -14.03 0.37
C TRP A 195 -19.94 -14.06 -0.08
N SER A 196 -20.65 -12.93 0.07
CA SER A 196 -22.04 -12.79 -0.38
C SER A 196 -22.22 -13.17 -1.85
N GLU A 197 -21.26 -12.83 -2.69
CA GLU A 197 -21.24 -13.09 -4.12
C GLU A 197 -21.17 -14.60 -4.42
N ASP A 198 -20.55 -15.39 -3.54
CA ASP A 198 -20.53 -16.85 -3.67
C ASP A 198 -21.90 -17.46 -3.41
N GLU A 199 -22.61 -16.92 -2.41
CA GLU A 199 -23.96 -17.36 -2.07
C GLU A 199 -24.95 -17.01 -3.19
N GLU A 200 -24.87 -15.79 -3.71
CA GLU A 200 -25.66 -15.34 -4.86
C GLU A 200 -25.39 -16.20 -6.11
N ALA A 201 -24.13 -16.53 -6.36
CA ALA A 201 -23.74 -17.38 -7.49
C ALA A 201 -24.04 -18.87 -7.27
N GLY A 202 -24.30 -19.30 -6.03
CA GLY A 202 -24.48 -20.70 -5.63
C GLY A 202 -23.20 -21.55 -5.73
N LYS A 203 -22.02 -20.92 -5.81
CA LYS A 203 -20.69 -21.52 -5.95
C LYS A 203 -19.62 -20.45 -5.72
N MET A 204 -18.37 -20.84 -5.49
CA MET A 204 -17.25 -19.91 -5.43
C MET A 204 -17.18 -19.03 -6.70
N VAL A 205 -17.15 -17.72 -6.51
CA VAL A 205 -16.95 -16.74 -7.58
C VAL A 205 -15.49 -16.72 -7.97
N LEU A 206 -15.25 -16.84 -9.28
CA LEU A 206 -13.95 -16.79 -9.91
C LEU A 206 -14.00 -15.78 -11.06
N ILE A 207 -12.93 -15.03 -11.25
CA ILE A 207 -12.75 -14.17 -12.42
C ILE A 207 -12.55 -15.01 -13.70
N ASP A 208 -12.80 -14.42 -14.87
CA ASP A 208 -12.82 -15.18 -16.13
C ASP A 208 -11.47 -15.81 -16.48
N SER A 209 -10.36 -15.13 -16.22
CA SER A 209 -9.01 -15.67 -16.46
C SER A 209 -8.75 -16.94 -15.66
N VAL A 210 -9.23 -16.99 -14.41
CA VAL A 210 -9.07 -18.13 -13.48
C VAL A 210 -9.92 -19.34 -13.90
N LYS A 211 -11.08 -19.13 -14.53
CA LYS A 211 -11.99 -20.21 -14.99
C LYS A 211 -11.36 -21.15 -16.02
N ASN A 212 -10.26 -20.74 -16.66
CA ASN A 212 -9.51 -21.57 -17.59
C ASN A 212 -8.71 -22.68 -16.88
N TYR A 213 -8.45 -22.54 -15.59
CA TYR A 213 -7.57 -23.42 -14.81
C TYR A 213 -8.34 -24.22 -13.76
N VAL A 214 -9.37 -23.62 -13.18
CA VAL A 214 -10.20 -24.22 -12.13
C VAL A 214 -11.67 -24.03 -12.41
N SER A 215 -12.50 -24.94 -11.90
CA SER A 215 -13.95 -24.85 -12.03
C SER A 215 -14.62 -24.85 -10.67
N ALA A 216 -15.44 -23.83 -10.43
CA ALA A 216 -16.28 -23.76 -9.24
C ALA A 216 -17.56 -24.59 -9.43
N SER A 217 -18.01 -25.21 -8.34
CA SER A 217 -19.25 -26.00 -8.29
C SER A 217 -20.02 -25.70 -7.00
N PRO A 218 -21.29 -26.12 -6.85
CA PRO A 218 -22.01 -25.96 -5.59
C PRO A 218 -21.28 -26.54 -4.38
N ILE A 219 -20.43 -27.57 -4.59
CA ILE A 219 -19.59 -28.15 -3.53
C ILE A 219 -18.59 -27.11 -3.00
N SER A 220 -18.03 -26.25 -3.86
CA SER A 220 -17.11 -25.19 -3.42
C SER A 220 -17.78 -24.22 -2.45
N LEU A 221 -19.04 -23.83 -2.69
CA LEU A 221 -19.80 -23.00 -1.75
C LEU A 221 -20.03 -23.73 -0.42
N SER A 222 -20.41 -25.00 -0.46
CA SER A 222 -20.60 -25.77 0.78
C SER A 222 -19.31 -25.89 1.61
N ILE A 223 -18.14 -25.94 0.96
CA ILE A 223 -16.84 -25.92 1.65
C ILE A 223 -16.60 -24.56 2.30
N LEU A 224 -16.79 -23.46 1.56
CA LEU A 224 -16.61 -22.09 2.08
C LEU A 224 -17.55 -21.82 3.28
N GLN A 225 -18.82 -22.16 3.17
CA GLN A 225 -19.79 -22.00 4.25
C GLN A 225 -19.40 -22.82 5.49
N LYS A 226 -18.83 -24.02 5.30
CA LYS A 226 -18.37 -24.83 6.41
C LYS A 226 -17.19 -24.19 7.15
N PHE A 227 -16.20 -23.68 6.41
CA PHE A 227 -15.05 -22.99 7.01
C PHE A 227 -15.48 -21.71 7.71
N GLN A 228 -16.34 -20.90 7.08
CA GLN A 228 -16.87 -19.68 7.70
C GLN A 228 -17.59 -20.00 9.02
N ALA A 229 -18.45 -21.02 9.05
CA ALA A 229 -19.16 -21.42 10.27
C ALA A 229 -18.21 -21.94 11.37
N GLU A 230 -17.07 -22.53 11.00
CA GLU A 230 -16.04 -22.94 11.96
C GLU A 230 -15.32 -21.73 12.56
N THR A 231 -14.91 -20.77 11.74
CA THR A 231 -14.31 -19.50 12.16
C THR A 231 -15.25 -18.68 13.03
N ASP A 232 -16.53 -18.56 12.65
CA ASP A 232 -17.53 -17.81 13.42
C ASP A 232 -17.71 -18.43 14.82
N ARG A 233 -17.75 -19.77 14.91
CA ARG A 233 -17.83 -20.47 16.19
C ARG A 233 -16.57 -20.25 17.04
N GLU A 234 -15.38 -20.31 16.46
CA GLU A 234 -14.13 -20.04 17.19
C GLU A 234 -14.10 -18.61 17.73
N PHE A 235 -14.58 -17.65 16.93
CA PHE A 235 -14.70 -16.26 17.35
C PHE A 235 -15.72 -16.08 18.48
N GLU A 236 -16.90 -16.69 18.39
CA GLU A 236 -17.89 -16.69 19.47
C GLU A 236 -17.35 -17.32 20.76
N GLU A 237 -16.61 -18.43 20.68
CA GLU A 237 -15.96 -19.06 21.83
C GLU A 237 -14.88 -18.15 22.42
N PHE A 238 -14.11 -17.44 21.59
CA PHE A 238 -13.15 -16.44 22.05
C PHE A 238 -13.84 -15.28 22.78
N GLU A 239 -14.90 -14.71 22.20
CA GLU A 239 -15.67 -13.63 22.83
C GLU A 239 -16.31 -14.08 24.16
N GLN A 240 -16.82 -15.31 24.25
CA GLN A 240 -17.39 -15.83 25.50
C GLN A 240 -16.34 -16.04 26.59
N ASN A 241 -15.13 -16.46 26.22
CA ASN A 241 -14.06 -16.76 27.18
C ASN A 241 -13.24 -15.51 27.58
N TYR A 242 -13.19 -14.48 26.72
CA TYR A 242 -12.29 -13.34 26.89
C TYR A 242 -12.96 -11.96 26.71
N GLY A 243 -14.19 -11.88 26.20
CA GLY A 243 -14.88 -10.63 25.86
C GLY A 243 -15.34 -9.77 27.05
N GLU A 244 -15.23 -10.27 28.29
CA GLU A 244 -15.46 -9.48 29.51
C GLU A 244 -14.16 -9.08 30.24
N GLN A 245 -12.99 -9.48 29.75
CA GLN A 245 -11.78 -8.83 30.23
C GLN A 245 -11.76 -7.45 29.57
N ASP A 246 -12.24 -6.44 30.31
CA ASP A 246 -11.73 -5.08 30.17
C ASP A 246 -10.22 -5.25 30.11
N ILE A 247 -9.67 -5.23 28.89
CA ILE A 247 -8.26 -4.95 28.70
C ILE A 247 -8.17 -3.55 29.29
N LEU A 248 -7.80 -3.47 30.56
CA LEU A 248 -7.17 -2.31 31.16
C LEU A 248 -5.89 -2.13 30.35
N ILE A 249 -6.07 -1.62 29.12
CA ILE A 249 -5.05 -0.88 28.41
C ILE A 249 -4.86 0.28 29.36
N ASP A 250 -3.86 0.15 30.23
CA ASP A 250 -3.43 1.24 31.08
C ASP A 250 -3.21 2.43 30.14
N PRO A 251 -4.06 3.47 30.20
CA PRO A 251 -3.94 4.60 29.29
C PRO A 251 -2.60 5.34 29.50
N LEU A 252 -1.87 5.01 30.57
CA LEU A 252 -0.56 5.55 30.90
C LEU A 252 0.62 4.73 30.34
N ALA A 253 0.39 3.56 29.70
CA ALA A 253 1.48 2.76 29.14
C ALA A 253 1.91 3.18 27.71
N PHE A 254 1.23 4.16 27.12
CA PHE A 254 1.60 4.77 25.84
C PHE A 254 1.72 6.31 25.96
N ASN A 255 2.49 6.78 26.94
CA ASN A 255 3.06 8.12 26.85
C ASN A 255 4.21 8.08 25.83
N PHE A 256 3.95 8.50 24.60
CA PHE A 256 4.98 8.89 23.62
C PHE A 256 5.60 10.26 23.96
N ASP A 257 5.77 10.56 25.26
CA ASP A 257 6.30 11.83 25.78
C ASP A 257 7.62 11.62 26.53
N ASP A 258 8.28 10.47 26.37
CA ASP A 258 9.68 10.34 26.81
C ASP A 258 10.58 10.97 25.75
N GLU A 259 10.76 12.29 25.88
CA GLU A 259 11.96 13.04 25.45
C GLU A 259 13.22 12.56 26.23
N ASP A 260 13.40 11.24 26.40
CA ASP A 260 14.60 10.69 27.01
C ASP A 260 15.58 10.30 25.91
N GLU A 261 16.57 11.17 25.76
CA GLU A 261 17.93 10.94 25.26
C GLU A 261 18.23 9.46 24.96
N ILE A 262 18.18 9.07 23.68
CA ILE A 262 18.85 7.85 23.23
C ILE A 262 20.34 8.19 23.15
N PRO A 263 21.21 7.60 24.00
CA PRO A 263 22.64 7.75 23.80
C PRO A 263 23.07 6.83 22.65
N PHE A 264 23.92 7.42 21.80
CA PHE A 264 24.75 6.85 20.72
C PHE A 264 24.18 6.92 19.31
#